data_AF-R5X2Y2-F1
#
_entry.id   AF-R5X2Y2-F1
#
_cell.length_a   1.000
_cell.length_b   1.000
_cell.length_c   1.000
_cell.angle_alpha   90.00
_cell.angle_beta   90.00
_cell.angle_gamma   90.00
#
_symmetry.space_group_name_H-M   'P 1'
#
loop_
_entity.id
_entity.type
_entity.pdbx_description
1 polymer ?
#
loop_
_entity_poly.entity_id
_entity_poly.type
_entity_poly.pdbx_seq_one_letter_code
_entity_poly.pdbx_strand_id
1 'polypeptide(L)' 'MDKLFIILLVLFGIGFIYFLFMVSIQFTRINRINLQLGMDVTKLYEGDEDEPIDPLSSLIRRCAMFLYKVSIKL' A
#
# COMPACT_ATOMS: atom_id res chain seq x y z
N MET A 1 -31.37 6.63 9.56
CA MET A 1 -30.05 6.88 8.98
C MET A 1 -30.16 8.14 8.15
N ASP A 2 -29.57 9.24 8.60
CA ASP A 2 -29.68 10.52 7.90
C ASP A 2 -29.06 10.43 6.51
N LYS A 3 -29.66 11.11 5.52
CA LYS A 3 -29.16 11.10 4.12
C LYS A 3 -27.69 11.56 4.04
N LEU A 4 -27.28 12.46 4.93
CA LEU A 4 -25.89 12.90 5.10
C LEU A 4 -24.95 11.76 5.51
N PHE A 5 -25.39 10.87 6.39
CA PHE A 5 -24.61 9.73 6.83
C PHE A 5 -24.34 8.76 5.67
N ILE A 6 -25.35 8.52 4.83
CA ILE A 6 -25.20 7.66 3.64
C ILE A 6 -24.20 8.28 2.66
N ILE A 7 -24.25 9.58 2.43
CA ILE A 7 -23.32 10.28 1.54
C ILE A 7 -21.88 10.21 2.07
N LEU A 8 -21.68 10.43 3.37
CA LEU A 8 -20.36 10.29 4.01
C LEU A 8 -19.80 8.87 3.88
N LEU A 9 -20.66 7.87 4.07
CA LEU A 9 -20.27 6.47 3.95
C LEU A 9 -19.87 6.11 2.51
N VAL A 10 -20.58 6.64 1.51
CA VAL A 10 -20.23 6.46 0.09
C VAL A 10 -18.89 7.13 -0.24
N LEU A 11 -18.67 8.37 0.20
CA LEU A 11 -17.41 9.09 -0.01
C LEU A 11 -16.24 8.36 0.65
N PHE A 12 -16.44 7.88 1.88
CA PHE A 12 -15.45 7.08 2.58
C PHE A 12 -15.17 5.76 1.83
N GLY A 13 -16.20 5.08 1.34
CA GLY A 13 -16.06 3.86 0.55
C GLY A 13 -15.23 4.09 -0.72
N ILE A 14 -15.48 5.16 -1.46
CA ILE A 14 -14.71 5.52 -2.66
C ILE A 14 -13.25 5.81 -2.29
N GLY A 15 -13.02 6.60 -1.23
CA GLY A 15 -11.67 6.91 -0.75
C GLY A 15 -10.91 5.65 -0.29
N PHE A 16 -11.61 4.73 0.37
CA PHE A 16 -11.04 3.46 0.81
C PHE A 16 -10.70 2.54 -0.37
N ILE A 17 -11.55 2.48 -1.40
CA ILE A 17 -11.25 1.74 -2.64
C ILE A 17 -10.02 2.32 -3.33
N TYR A 18 -9.92 3.65 -3.43
CA TYR A 18 -8.74 4.33 -3.99
C TYR A 18 -7.46 3.99 -3.19
N PHE A 19 -7.55 4.01 -1.87
CA PHE A 19 -6.44 3.62 -0.99
C PHE A 19 -5.99 2.17 -1.26
N LEU A 20 -6.93 1.21 -1.28
CA LEU A 20 -6.63 -0.19 -1.58
C LEU A 20 -6.04 -0.40 -2.97
N PHE A 21 -6.51 0.35 -3.96
CA PHE A 21 -5.98 0.33 -5.32
C PHE A 21 -4.50 0.74 -5.35
N MET A 22 -4.17 1.84 -4.67
CA MET A 22 -2.78 2.32 -4.58
C MET A 22 -1.88 1.31 -3.83
N VAL A 23 -2.37 0.68 -2.77
CA VAL A 23 -1.66 -0.38 -2.05
C VAL A 23 -1.39 -1.58 -2.99
N SER A 24 -2.37 -1.95 -3.80
CA SER A 24 -2.24 -3.07 -4.74
C SER A 24 -1.22 -2.80 -5.85
N ILE A 25 -1.17 -1.57 -6.37
CA ILE A 25 -0.14 -1.14 -7.33
C ILE A 25 1.25 -1.24 -6.69
N GLN A 26 1.41 -0.71 -5.48
CA GLN A 26 2.71 -0.74 -4.78
C GLN A 26 3.14 -2.16 -4.44
N PHE A 27 2.21 -3.02 -4.01
CA PHE A 27 2.48 -4.44 -3.79
C PHE A 27 2.96 -5.13 -5.08
N THR A 28 2.28 -4.88 -6.20
CA THR A 28 2.66 -5.43 -7.51
C THR A 28 4.05 -4.94 -7.93
N ARG A 29 4.35 -3.66 -7.66
CA ARG A 29 5.68 -3.07 -7.92
C ARG A 29 6.76 -3.78 -7.11
N ILE A 30 6.56 -3.95 -5.80
CA ILE A 30 7.50 -4.66 -4.91
C ILE A 30 7.72 -6.09 -5.42
N ASN A 31 6.65 -6.82 -5.73
CA ASN A 31 6.74 -8.20 -6.20
C ASN A 31 7.45 -8.33 -7.55
N ARG A 32 7.20 -7.39 -8.48
CA ARG A 32 7.90 -7.33 -9.77
C ARG A 32 9.39 -7.07 -9.58
N ILE A 33 9.77 -6.17 -8.68
CA ILE A 33 11.18 -5.89 -8.36
C ILE A 33 11.84 -7.14 -7.75
N ASN A 34 11.15 -7.85 -6.85
CA ASN A 34 11.64 -9.12 -6.30
C ASN A 34 11.92 -10.15 -7.41
N LEU A 35 10.95 -10.34 -8.32
CA LEU A 35 11.09 -11.26 -9.46
C LEU A 35 12.23 -10.87 -10.41
N GLN A 36 12.49 -9.57 -10.58
CA GLN A 36 13.56 -9.07 -11.45
C GLN A 36 14.95 -9.17 -10.82
N LEU A 37 15.06 -8.94 -9.51
CA LEU A 37 16.34 -8.91 -8.81
C LEU A 37 16.72 -10.26 -8.18
N GLY A 38 15.76 -11.17 -7.99
CA GLY A 38 15.99 -12.46 -7.32
C GLY A 38 16.52 -12.31 -5.88
N MET A 39 16.31 -11.14 -5.27
CA MET A 39 16.91 -10.74 -4.00
C MET A 39 15.82 -10.18 -3.09
N ASP A 40 15.98 -10.40 -1.78
CA ASP A 40 15.05 -9.93 -0.76
C ASP A 40 14.94 -8.38 -0.77
N VAL A 41 13.94 -7.90 -1.51
CA VAL A 41 13.59 -6.48 -1.66
C VAL A 41 13.23 -5.79 -0.35
N THR A 42 13.00 -6.54 0.72
CA THR A 42 12.73 -5.97 2.05
C THR A 42 13.84 -5.03 2.51
N LYS A 43 15.09 -5.33 2.17
CA LYS A 43 16.26 -4.51 2.53
C LYS A 43 16.39 -3.23 1.71
N LEU A 44 15.88 -3.21 0.47
CA LEU A 44 15.87 -2.01 -0.37
C LEU A 44 14.87 -0.97 0.15
N TYR A 45 13.74 -1.43 0.67
CA TYR A 45 12.68 -0.54 1.17
C TYR A 45 12.88 -0.07 2.61
N GLU A 46 13.78 -0.71 3.38
CA GLU A 46 14.21 -0.26 4.71
C GLU A 46 15.11 0.98 4.66
N GLY A 47 15.87 1.19 3.57
CA GLY A 47 16.72 2.37 3.39
C GLY A 47 15.99 3.63 2.88
N ASP A 48 14.79 3.46 2.33
CA ASP A 48 13.98 4.55 1.76
C ASP A 48 13.05 5.22 2.80
N GLU A 49 13.22 4.97 4.10
CA GLU A 49 12.40 5.61 5.14
C GLU A 49 12.71 7.11 5.34
N ASP A 50 13.81 7.60 4.75
CA ASP A 50 14.31 8.97 4.90
C ASP A 50 13.81 9.97 3.85
N GLU A 51 13.02 9.55 2.86
CA GLU A 51 12.39 10.50 1.91
C GLU A 51 11.16 11.17 2.54
N PRO A 52 10.97 12.50 2.36
CA PRO A 52 9.78 13.23 2.81
C PRO A 52 8.59 12.86 1.93
N ILE A 53 8.08 11.65 2.14
CA ILE A 53 6.95 11.07 1.45
C ILE A 53 5.68 11.48 2.20
N ASP A 54 4.67 11.97 1.49
CA ASP A 54 3.35 12.30 2.05
C ASP A 54 2.84 11.19 2.99
N PRO A 55 2.14 11.53 4.10
CA PRO A 55 1.70 10.54 5.09
C PRO A 55 0.88 9.38 4.48
N LEU A 56 0.07 9.69 3.46
CA LEU A 56 -0.75 8.71 2.76
C LEU A 56 0.10 7.74 1.92
N SER A 57 1.12 8.23 1.21
CA SER A 57 1.99 7.37 0.40
C SER A 57 2.94 6.54 1.27
N SER A 58 3.38 7.07 2.41
CA SER A 58 4.11 6.29 3.44
C SER A 58 3.23 5.15 3.99
N LEU A 59 1.96 5.44 4.32
CA LEU A 59 1.01 4.44 4.78
C LEU A 59 0.74 3.36 3.71
N ILE A 60 0.52 3.77 2.45
CA ILE A 60 0.33 2.85 1.31
C ILE A 60 1.54 1.92 1.17
N ARG A 61 2.76 2.46 1.25
CA ARG A 61 4.00 1.69 1.13
C ARG A 61 4.14 0.68 2.27
N ARG A 62 3.87 1.09 3.51
CA ARG A 62 3.89 0.19 4.68
C ARG A 62 2.87 -0.94 4.55
N CYS A 63 1.64 -0.65 4.13
CA CYS A 63 0.62 -1.65 3.88
C CYS A 63 1.03 -2.63 2.76
N ALA A 64 1.58 -2.12 1.65
CA ALA A 64 2.06 -2.95 0.56
C ALA A 64 3.22 -3.87 0.99
N MET A 65 4.19 -3.34 1.76
CA MET A 65 5.30 -4.11 2.30
C MET A 65 4.82 -5.19 3.29
N PHE A 66 3.85 -4.86 4.13
CA PHE A 66 3.24 -5.83 5.05
C PHE A 66 2.57 -6.97 4.28
N LEU A 67 1.74 -6.66 3.28
CA LEU A 67 1.12 -7.65 2.41
C LEU A 67 2.17 -8.51 1.71
N TYR A 68 3.26 -7.92 1.24
CA TYR A 68 4.37 -8.64 0.62
C TYR A 68 5.05 -9.61 1.58
N LYS A 69 5.39 -9.17 2.80
CA LYS A 69 5.96 -10.05 3.84
C LYS A 69 5.03 -11.22 4.19
N VAL A 70 3.73 -10.95 4.30
CA VAL A 70 2.72 -11.99 4.52
C VAL A 70 2.65 -12.95 3.34
N SER A 71 2.69 -12.44 2.11
CA SER A 71 2.60 -13.24 0.88
C SER A 71 3.79 -14.17 0.65
N ILE A 72 4.99 -13.82 1.09
CA ILE A 72 6.16 -14.72 0.99
C ILE A 72 6.14 -15.80 2.07
N LYS A 73 5.54 -15.48 3.22
CA LYS A 73 5.49 -16.38 4.38
C LYS A 73 4.40 -17.45 4.28
N LEU A 74 3.45 -17.27 3.34
CA LEU A 74 2.38 -18.20 3.02
C LEU A 74 2.86 -19.25 2.02
#